data_AF-A0A239QK44-F1
#
_entry.id   AF-A0A239QK44-F1
#
_cell.length_a   1.000
_cell.length_b   1.000
_cell.length_c   1.000
_cell.angle_alpha   90.00
_cell.angle_beta   90.00
_cell.angle_gamma   90.00
#
_symmetry.space_group_name_H-M   'P 1'
#
loop_
_entity.id
_entity.type
_entity.pdbx_description
1 polymer ?
#
loop_
_entity_poly.entity_id
_entity_poly.type
_entity_poly.pdbx_seq_one_letter_code
_entity_poly.pdbx_strand_id
1 'polypeptide(L)'
;MKDLEIRNQKIIDAVIEKEKTLCPGSVALIGIYGSFQSGDIHPLSDLDLLILINDDRGWQLGKAFIQDDLGVGHDIYCTNWEGLRQDARYEHPHIGKLMDSRIVYCTDEKYRAELEKLRDEVRKTLAEPFGETDCEKAEKELKEAQCCYAEAMTEEGLAEVRRRAGGAIYYAENAVALLNKTYFRLGVKRRYEELNAMKKKPENLCGMIEAILEAETAGSVKERLTWLMKELTACFRTARQSLQPEKKPACADTLSGTYEEMFSNWHGKMVQAAENGDRHLAFMSLESLNEMLADIGNAVEIGTYDVLRAYDPNDLKKTAEGFDNVLERYLSEYEKAGMKAERYADIDAFATSYLNKGKAKTEKAVCRIRTAVPEDADRIDALFREMLQTIYHTDDVKGYEAGYLDSFWNGGENRIYVAEDDEVRAFLSVQAYREPQAYLYLDDFSVTAAYRGSGIGTKLMQSAEAYAREIGIPAIVLHVEKNNESAFRFYEGLGYTIFRDDGDRYLLSKEIDQN
;
A
#
# COMPACT_ATOMS: atom_id res chain seq x y z
N MET A 1 -49.60 -10.07 -1.19
CA MET A 1 -48.52 -10.45 -0.24
C MET A 1 -48.65 -11.90 0.18
N LYS A 2 -49.76 -12.35 0.80
CA LYS A 2 -49.94 -13.73 1.26
C LYS A 2 -49.65 -14.80 0.18
N ASP A 3 -50.08 -14.57 -1.06
CA ASP A 3 -49.83 -15.52 -2.16
C ASP A 3 -48.36 -15.58 -2.59
N LEU A 4 -47.62 -14.46 -2.49
CA LEU A 4 -46.18 -14.41 -2.80
C LEU A 4 -45.35 -15.12 -1.73
N GLU A 5 -45.73 -15.00 -0.45
CA GLU A 5 -45.08 -15.75 0.63
C GLU A 5 -45.29 -17.25 0.47
N ILE A 6 -46.50 -17.69 0.10
CA ILE A 6 -46.78 -19.10 -0.22
C ILE A 6 -45.94 -19.58 -1.40
N ARG A 7 -45.86 -18.79 -2.48
CA ARG A 7 -45.00 -19.10 -3.64
C ARG A 7 -43.54 -19.25 -3.19
N ASN A 8 -43.02 -18.28 -2.44
CA ASN A 8 -41.62 -18.28 -2.03
C ASN A 8 -41.28 -19.46 -1.13
N GLN A 9 -42.19 -19.81 -0.20
CA GLN A 9 -42.03 -20.99 0.64
C GLN A 9 -41.99 -22.28 -0.20
N LYS A 10 -42.88 -22.42 -1.21
CA LYS A 10 -42.85 -23.57 -2.13
C LYS A 10 -41.53 -23.70 -2.88
N ILE A 11 -40.92 -22.58 -3.29
CA ILE A 11 -39.61 -22.59 -3.95
C ILE A 11 -38.53 -23.10 -2.97
N ILE A 12 -38.50 -22.57 -1.74
CA ILE A 12 -37.54 -22.98 -0.71
C ILE A 12 -37.69 -24.48 -0.39
N ASP A 13 -38.93 -24.94 -0.19
CA ASP A 13 -39.23 -26.35 0.09
C ASP A 13 -38.76 -27.25 -1.06
N ALA A 14 -39.02 -26.85 -2.32
CA ALA A 14 -38.56 -27.59 -3.49
C ALA A 14 -37.03 -27.68 -3.59
N VAL A 15 -36.31 -26.61 -3.24
CA VAL A 15 -34.83 -26.64 -3.17
C VAL A 15 -34.36 -27.63 -2.10
N ILE A 16 -34.97 -27.61 -0.91
CA ILE A 16 -34.65 -28.52 0.19
C ILE A 16 -34.94 -29.99 -0.19
N GLU A 17 -36.06 -30.27 -0.84
CA GLU A 17 -36.40 -31.62 -1.31
C GLU A 17 -35.46 -32.11 -2.42
N LYS A 18 -35.08 -31.22 -3.34
CA LYS A 18 -34.12 -31.53 -4.40
C LYS A 18 -32.73 -31.82 -3.84
N GLU A 19 -32.30 -31.10 -2.82
CA GLU A 19 -31.02 -31.36 -2.12
C GLU A 19 -30.94 -32.79 -1.57
N LYS A 20 -32.01 -33.24 -0.88
CA LYS A 20 -32.08 -34.59 -0.27
C LYS A 20 -31.96 -35.74 -1.28
N THR A 21 -32.23 -35.47 -2.56
CA THR A 21 -32.22 -36.50 -3.61
C THR A 21 -31.00 -36.38 -4.51
N LEU A 22 -30.59 -35.15 -4.84
CA LEU A 22 -29.54 -34.89 -5.82
C LEU A 22 -28.15 -34.70 -5.20
N CYS A 23 -28.06 -34.06 -4.03
CA CYS A 23 -26.80 -33.73 -3.37
C CYS A 23 -26.94 -33.69 -1.83
N PRO A 24 -27.21 -34.84 -1.17
CA PRO A 24 -27.48 -34.85 0.26
C PRO A 24 -26.29 -34.36 1.10
N GLY A 25 -26.58 -33.46 2.03
CA GLY A 25 -25.62 -32.82 2.93
C GLY A 25 -24.89 -31.61 2.33
N SER A 26 -25.15 -31.27 1.07
CA SER A 26 -24.44 -30.19 0.39
C SER A 26 -24.95 -28.79 0.74
N VAL A 27 -26.16 -28.62 1.28
CA VAL A 27 -26.67 -27.31 1.72
C VAL A 27 -26.43 -27.08 3.22
N ALA A 28 -25.74 -25.98 3.54
CA ALA A 28 -25.50 -25.52 4.90
C ALA A 28 -26.71 -24.74 5.46
N LEU A 29 -27.15 -23.74 4.71
CA LEU A 29 -28.27 -22.88 5.07
C LEU A 29 -28.92 -22.24 3.83
N ILE A 30 -30.15 -21.77 4.01
CA ILE A 30 -30.85 -20.93 3.05
C ILE A 30 -31.32 -19.67 3.76
N GLY A 31 -30.97 -18.51 3.21
CA GLY A 31 -31.44 -17.20 3.64
C GLY A 31 -32.23 -16.49 2.54
N ILE A 32 -33.12 -15.58 2.94
CA ILE A 32 -33.84 -14.68 2.03
C ILE A 32 -33.20 -13.30 2.13
N TYR A 33 -32.83 -12.70 1.00
CA TYR A 33 -32.37 -11.30 0.93
C TYR A 33 -33.18 -10.52 -0.10
N GLY A 34 -32.69 -9.34 -0.52
CA GLY A 34 -33.31 -8.55 -1.59
C GLY A 34 -34.66 -7.95 -1.19
N SER A 35 -35.60 -7.88 -2.14
CA SER A 35 -36.88 -7.16 -1.95
C SER A 35 -37.74 -7.72 -0.80
N PHE A 36 -37.74 -9.04 -0.61
CA PHE A 36 -38.48 -9.69 0.48
C PHE A 36 -37.86 -9.49 1.86
N GLN A 37 -36.58 -9.09 1.91
CA GLN A 37 -35.90 -8.74 3.15
C GLN A 37 -35.98 -7.23 3.43
N SER A 38 -35.88 -6.38 2.41
CA SER A 38 -35.97 -4.92 2.55
C SER A 38 -37.41 -4.41 2.70
N GLY A 39 -38.41 -5.24 2.37
CA GLY A 39 -39.82 -4.87 2.36
C GLY A 39 -40.28 -4.16 1.08
N ASP A 40 -39.40 -3.95 0.10
CA ASP A 40 -39.69 -3.34 -1.20
C ASP A 40 -40.32 -4.33 -2.19
N ILE A 41 -41.43 -4.95 -1.77
CA ILE A 41 -42.09 -6.04 -2.49
C ILE A 41 -43.13 -5.49 -3.48
N HIS A 42 -43.06 -5.95 -4.73
CA HIS A 42 -44.06 -5.69 -5.75
C HIS A 42 -44.58 -7.00 -6.39
N PRO A 43 -45.69 -6.96 -7.17
CA PRO A 43 -46.26 -8.16 -7.79
C PRO A 43 -45.30 -8.97 -8.66
N LEU A 44 -44.31 -8.30 -9.27
CA LEU A 44 -43.29 -8.92 -10.11
C LEU A 44 -41.96 -9.19 -9.37
N SER A 45 -41.92 -9.04 -8.04
CA SER A 45 -40.73 -9.39 -7.26
C SER A 45 -40.47 -10.90 -7.34
N ASP A 46 -39.24 -11.25 -7.69
CA ASP A 46 -38.65 -12.57 -7.62
C ASP A 46 -38.12 -12.88 -6.21
N LEU A 47 -37.67 -14.11 -5.98
CA LEU A 47 -37.15 -14.56 -4.70
C LEU A 47 -35.61 -14.65 -4.73
N ASP A 48 -34.97 -13.69 -4.08
CA ASP A 48 -33.53 -13.67 -3.82
C ASP A 48 -33.16 -14.61 -2.65
N LEU A 49 -32.34 -15.63 -2.93
CA LEU A 49 -31.89 -16.61 -1.93
C LEU A 49 -30.37 -16.64 -1.76
N LEU A 50 -29.93 -16.63 -0.50
CA LEU A 50 -28.59 -17.10 -0.14
C LEU A 50 -28.68 -18.61 0.08
N ILE A 51 -28.39 -19.41 -0.96
CA ILE A 51 -28.25 -20.87 -0.82
C ILE A 51 -26.78 -21.17 -0.59
N LEU A 52 -26.40 -21.39 0.68
CA LEU A 52 -25.01 -21.62 1.06
C LEU A 52 -24.69 -23.11 1.00
N ILE A 53 -23.69 -23.49 0.20
CA ILE A 53 -23.30 -24.88 -0.01
C ILE A 53 -21.95 -25.21 0.64
N ASN A 54 -21.83 -26.45 1.11
CA ASN A 54 -20.62 -26.99 1.74
C ASN A 54 -19.63 -27.58 0.74
N ASP A 55 -20.11 -27.99 -0.44
CA ASP A 55 -19.31 -28.65 -1.46
C ASP A 55 -19.91 -28.48 -2.87
N ASP A 56 -19.09 -28.76 -3.89
CA ASP A 56 -19.43 -28.48 -5.29
C ASP A 56 -20.61 -29.27 -5.85
N ARG A 57 -21.04 -30.36 -5.19
CA ARG A 57 -22.25 -31.08 -5.64
C ARG A 57 -23.49 -30.20 -5.52
N GLY A 58 -23.49 -29.24 -4.58
CA GLY A 58 -24.57 -28.30 -4.34
C GLY A 58 -24.86 -27.37 -5.52
N TRP A 59 -23.88 -27.11 -6.40
CA TRP A 59 -24.07 -26.27 -7.60
C TRP A 59 -25.18 -26.78 -8.53
N GLN A 60 -25.48 -28.09 -8.49
CA GLN A 60 -26.54 -28.72 -9.29
C GLN A 60 -27.96 -28.29 -8.88
N LEU A 61 -28.11 -27.63 -7.73
CA LEU A 61 -29.38 -27.05 -7.31
C LEU A 61 -29.77 -25.84 -8.14
N GLY A 62 -28.79 -25.17 -8.76
CA GLY A 62 -28.97 -23.97 -9.56
C GLY A 62 -30.00 -24.15 -10.68
N LYS A 63 -30.91 -23.18 -10.82
CA LYS A 63 -31.94 -23.17 -11.86
C LYS A 63 -32.52 -21.76 -12.06
N ALA A 64 -32.36 -21.23 -13.26
CA ALA A 64 -33.17 -20.10 -13.73
C ALA A 64 -34.45 -20.62 -14.43
N PHE A 65 -35.58 -19.98 -14.17
CA PHE A 65 -36.86 -20.31 -14.82
C PHE A 65 -37.81 -19.10 -14.85
N ILE A 66 -38.80 -19.14 -15.75
CA ILE A 66 -39.87 -18.15 -15.82
C ILE A 66 -41.16 -18.79 -15.31
N GLN A 67 -41.85 -18.10 -14.43
CA GLN A 67 -43.18 -18.44 -13.96
C GLN A 67 -44.21 -17.71 -14.84
N ASP A 68 -44.78 -18.42 -15.82
CA ASP A 68 -45.65 -17.82 -16.84
C ASP A 68 -46.94 -17.21 -16.29
N ASP A 69 -47.55 -17.81 -15.27
CA ASP A 69 -48.83 -17.35 -14.71
C ASP A 69 -48.72 -15.99 -13.98
N LEU A 70 -47.52 -15.65 -13.47
CA LEU A 70 -47.23 -14.36 -12.87
C LEU A 70 -46.31 -13.47 -13.72
N GLY A 71 -45.73 -14.00 -14.80
CA GLY A 71 -44.72 -13.31 -15.60
C GLY A 71 -43.45 -12.95 -14.83
N VAL A 72 -43.06 -13.77 -13.84
CA VAL A 72 -41.90 -13.52 -12.96
C VAL A 72 -40.77 -14.49 -13.29
N GLY A 73 -39.58 -13.96 -13.58
CA GLY A 73 -38.36 -14.76 -13.66
C GLY A 73 -37.81 -15.05 -12.27
N HIS A 74 -37.29 -16.24 -12.04
CA HIS A 74 -36.58 -16.62 -10.82
C HIS A 74 -35.20 -17.15 -11.18
N ASP A 75 -34.20 -16.75 -10.42
CA ASP A 75 -32.83 -17.26 -10.54
C ASP A 75 -32.37 -17.89 -9.24
N ILE A 76 -32.44 -19.22 -9.19
CA ILE A 76 -31.95 -19.99 -8.06
C ILE A 76 -30.47 -20.27 -8.31
N TYR A 77 -29.59 -19.60 -7.56
CA TYR A 77 -28.16 -19.82 -7.64
C TYR A 77 -27.57 -20.08 -6.25
N CYS A 78 -26.47 -20.85 -6.21
CA CYS A 78 -25.79 -21.19 -4.97
C CYS A 78 -24.64 -20.24 -4.70
N THR A 79 -24.18 -20.20 -3.45
CA THR A 79 -22.96 -19.50 -3.02
C THR A 79 -22.19 -20.44 -2.10
N ASN A 80 -20.87 -20.47 -2.18
CA ASN A 80 -20.03 -21.27 -1.30
C ASN A 80 -19.44 -20.41 -0.17
N TRP A 81 -18.84 -21.07 0.82
CA TRP A 81 -18.19 -20.37 1.94
C TRP A 81 -17.05 -19.45 1.51
N GLU A 82 -16.32 -19.80 0.46
CA GLU A 82 -15.25 -18.96 -0.07
C GLU A 82 -15.79 -17.62 -0.58
N GLY A 83 -16.88 -17.62 -1.34
CA GLY A 83 -17.53 -16.39 -1.82
C GLY A 83 -17.97 -15.49 -0.67
N LEU A 84 -18.58 -16.05 0.39
CA LEU A 84 -18.95 -15.25 1.56
C LEU A 84 -17.73 -14.72 2.33
N ARG A 85 -16.62 -15.47 2.38
CA ARG A 85 -15.36 -15.00 2.97
C ARG A 85 -14.74 -13.89 2.13
N GLN A 86 -14.88 -13.93 0.81
CA GLN A 86 -14.46 -12.84 -0.09
C GLN A 86 -15.32 -11.59 0.16
N ASP A 87 -16.65 -11.73 0.20
CA ASP A 87 -17.57 -10.63 0.57
C ASP A 87 -17.21 -10.03 1.94
N ALA A 88 -16.84 -10.87 2.91
CA ALA A 88 -16.47 -10.45 4.26
C ALA A 88 -15.20 -9.59 4.32
N ARG A 89 -14.33 -9.63 3.30
CA ARG A 89 -13.17 -8.73 3.18
C ARG A 89 -13.58 -7.29 2.88
N TYR A 90 -14.85 -7.05 2.53
CA TYR A 90 -15.39 -5.74 2.22
C TYR A 90 -14.53 -4.99 1.19
N GLU A 91 -14.29 -5.64 0.05
CA GLU A 91 -13.59 -5.06 -1.11
C GLU A 91 -14.56 -4.34 -2.07
N HIS A 92 -15.87 -4.53 -1.90
CA HIS A 92 -16.92 -3.90 -2.68
C HIS A 92 -18.16 -3.64 -1.80
N PRO A 93 -19.05 -2.69 -2.17
CA PRO A 93 -20.23 -2.35 -1.38
C PRO A 93 -21.46 -3.24 -1.67
N HIS A 94 -21.30 -4.34 -2.41
CA HIS A 94 -22.39 -5.26 -2.79
C HIS A 94 -22.47 -6.49 -1.90
N ILE A 95 -22.46 -6.29 -0.58
CA ILE A 95 -22.39 -7.35 0.44
C ILE A 95 -23.73 -7.61 1.16
N GLY A 96 -24.84 -7.04 0.67
CA GLY A 96 -26.17 -7.18 1.29
C GLY A 96 -26.64 -8.64 1.40
N LYS A 97 -26.24 -9.50 0.45
CA LYS A 97 -26.48 -10.95 0.52
C LYS A 97 -25.84 -11.58 1.76
N LEU A 98 -24.60 -11.26 2.08
CA LEU A 98 -23.95 -11.71 3.32
C LEU A 98 -24.64 -11.07 4.54
N MET A 99 -24.78 -9.75 4.53
CA MET A 99 -25.14 -8.96 5.71
C MET A 99 -26.60 -9.07 6.13
N ASP A 100 -27.53 -9.03 5.16
CA ASP A 100 -28.94 -8.80 5.44
C ASP A 100 -29.79 -10.07 5.30
N SER A 101 -29.24 -11.16 4.73
CA SER A 101 -29.97 -12.43 4.54
C SER A 101 -30.64 -12.93 5.83
N ARG A 102 -31.97 -13.07 5.82
CA ARG A 102 -32.70 -13.70 6.92
C ARG A 102 -32.72 -15.21 6.73
N ILE A 103 -32.08 -15.95 7.63
CA ILE A 103 -31.94 -17.41 7.54
C ILE A 103 -33.28 -18.10 7.83
N VAL A 104 -33.76 -18.87 6.86
CA VAL A 104 -35.04 -19.60 6.90
C VAL A 104 -34.87 -21.12 6.96
N TYR A 105 -33.70 -21.63 6.62
CA TYR A 105 -33.33 -23.04 6.75
C TYR A 105 -31.86 -23.16 7.12
N CYS A 106 -31.51 -24.09 8.00
CA CYS A 106 -30.13 -24.37 8.39
C CYS A 106 -30.04 -25.82 8.86
N THR A 107 -29.04 -26.56 8.35
CA THR A 107 -28.89 -28.00 8.63
C THR A 107 -28.17 -28.28 9.95
N ASP A 108 -27.34 -27.35 10.42
CA ASP A 108 -26.55 -27.45 11.65
C ASP A 108 -26.25 -26.03 12.16
N GLU A 109 -26.46 -25.79 13.46
CA GLU A 109 -26.28 -24.49 14.09
C GLU A 109 -24.85 -23.94 13.95
N LYS A 110 -23.86 -24.83 13.75
CA LYS A 110 -22.48 -24.39 13.47
C LYS A 110 -22.38 -23.49 12.23
N TYR A 111 -23.21 -23.71 11.21
CA TYR A 111 -23.20 -22.90 9.99
C TYR A 111 -23.79 -21.52 10.24
N ARG A 112 -24.83 -21.42 11.08
CA ARG A 112 -25.34 -20.11 11.51
C ARG A 112 -24.27 -19.36 12.31
N ALA A 113 -23.57 -20.05 13.21
CA ALA A 113 -22.48 -19.47 13.98
C ALA A 113 -21.31 -19.02 13.08
N GLU A 114 -20.95 -19.78 12.05
CA GLU A 114 -19.90 -19.40 11.10
C GLU A 114 -20.30 -18.20 10.24
N LEU A 115 -21.54 -18.14 9.75
CA LEU A 115 -22.06 -16.97 9.03
C LEU A 115 -22.04 -15.72 9.92
N GLU A 116 -22.43 -15.84 11.18
CA GLU A 116 -22.45 -14.71 12.10
C GLU A 116 -21.05 -14.17 12.40
N LYS A 117 -20.04 -15.04 12.47
CA LYS A 117 -18.63 -14.59 12.55
C LYS A 117 -18.24 -13.71 11.37
N LEU A 118 -18.58 -14.11 10.14
CA LEU A 118 -18.29 -13.29 8.95
C LEU A 118 -19.02 -11.94 9.00
N ARG A 119 -20.27 -11.92 9.48
CA ARG A 119 -21.02 -10.68 9.66
C ARG A 119 -20.40 -9.79 10.73
N ASP A 120 -19.94 -10.35 11.83
CA ASP A 120 -19.29 -9.61 12.90
C ASP A 120 -17.97 -9.01 12.46
N GLU A 121 -17.18 -9.73 11.66
CA GLU A 121 -15.96 -9.20 11.03
C GLU A 121 -16.27 -7.95 10.20
N VAL A 122 -17.26 -8.03 9.30
CA VAL A 122 -17.69 -6.87 8.50
C VAL A 122 -18.23 -5.74 9.36
N ARG A 123 -19.09 -6.02 10.35
CA ARG A 123 -19.63 -4.98 11.26
C ARG A 123 -18.51 -4.26 11.99
N LYS A 124 -17.48 -4.99 12.40
CA LYS A 124 -16.30 -4.41 13.05
C LYS A 124 -15.55 -3.49 12.10
N THR A 125 -15.26 -3.94 10.87
CA THR A 125 -14.65 -3.10 9.83
C THR A 125 -15.46 -1.84 9.54
N LEU A 126 -16.79 -1.95 9.40
CA LEU A 126 -17.67 -0.80 9.12
C LEU A 126 -17.77 0.18 10.31
N ALA A 127 -17.61 -0.31 11.54
CA ALA A 127 -17.66 0.51 12.75
C ALA A 127 -16.36 1.25 13.06
N GLU A 128 -15.23 0.75 12.56
CA GLU A 128 -13.93 1.42 12.72
C GLU A 128 -13.89 2.76 11.98
N PRO A 129 -13.17 3.78 12.51
CA PRO A 129 -12.97 5.05 11.81
C PRO A 129 -12.44 4.82 10.39
N PHE A 130 -12.83 5.70 9.47
CA PHE A 130 -12.31 5.68 8.11
C PHE A 130 -10.81 5.94 8.11
N GLY A 131 -10.03 4.99 7.55
CA GLY A 131 -8.57 5.05 7.50
C GLY A 131 -8.01 4.85 6.09
N GLU A 132 -6.67 4.73 6.00
CA GLU A 132 -5.95 4.63 4.73
C GLU A 132 -6.42 3.46 3.88
N THR A 133 -6.54 2.26 4.46
CA THR A 133 -6.97 1.05 3.74
C THR A 133 -8.40 1.17 3.19
N ASP A 134 -9.29 1.89 3.87
CA ASP A 134 -10.64 2.15 3.37
C ASP A 134 -10.61 3.13 2.19
N CYS A 135 -9.74 4.13 2.25
CA CYS A 135 -9.52 5.09 1.18
C CYS A 135 -8.96 4.42 -0.07
N GLU A 136 -7.98 3.53 0.07
CA GLU A 136 -7.41 2.74 -1.03
C GLU A 136 -8.47 1.89 -1.75
N LYS A 137 -9.35 1.22 -1.00
CA LYS A 137 -10.47 0.45 -1.56
C LYS A 137 -11.45 1.33 -2.33
N ALA A 138 -11.82 2.47 -1.77
CA ALA A 138 -12.71 3.42 -2.44
C ALA A 138 -12.05 4.02 -3.71
N GLU A 139 -10.75 4.30 -3.66
CA GLU A 139 -9.97 4.82 -4.79
C GLU A 139 -9.82 3.80 -5.92
N LYS A 140 -9.79 2.51 -5.60
CA LYS A 140 -9.81 1.46 -6.63
C LYS A 140 -11.06 1.55 -7.49
N GLU A 141 -12.24 1.70 -6.89
CA GLU A 141 -13.49 1.92 -7.63
C GLU A 141 -13.48 3.27 -8.37
N LEU A 142 -12.90 4.33 -7.79
CA LEU A 142 -12.71 5.60 -8.51
C LEU A 142 -11.86 5.42 -9.78
N LYS A 143 -10.77 4.65 -9.70
CA LYS A 143 -9.89 4.38 -10.85
C LYS A 143 -10.66 3.64 -11.95
N GLU A 144 -11.47 2.65 -11.62
CA GLU A 144 -12.34 1.97 -12.60
C GLU A 144 -13.35 2.92 -13.24
N ALA A 145 -13.91 3.86 -12.47
CA ALA A 145 -14.78 4.91 -13.01
C ALA A 145 -14.02 5.84 -13.98
N GLN A 146 -12.79 6.22 -13.63
CA GLN A 146 -11.90 7.04 -14.48
C GLN A 146 -11.47 6.30 -15.74
N CYS A 147 -11.22 4.98 -15.68
CA CYS A 147 -10.97 4.14 -16.83
C CYS A 147 -12.16 4.14 -17.79
N CYS A 148 -13.37 3.90 -17.29
CA CYS A 148 -14.60 3.99 -18.08
C CYS A 148 -14.79 5.38 -18.70
N TYR A 149 -14.48 6.44 -17.95
CA TYR A 149 -14.49 7.82 -18.47
C TYR A 149 -13.49 8.02 -19.62
N ALA A 150 -12.25 7.57 -19.46
CA ALA A 150 -11.21 7.68 -20.49
C ALA A 150 -11.62 6.93 -21.76
N GLU A 151 -12.14 5.71 -21.62
CA GLU A 151 -12.72 4.95 -22.74
C GLU A 151 -13.84 5.75 -23.41
N ALA A 152 -14.80 6.29 -22.64
CA ALA A 152 -15.89 7.11 -23.17
C ALA A 152 -15.37 8.30 -23.99
N MET A 153 -14.28 8.95 -23.57
CA MET A 153 -13.71 10.09 -24.30
C MET A 153 -13.16 9.69 -25.67
N THR A 154 -12.70 8.44 -25.83
CA THR A 154 -12.15 7.92 -27.10
C THR A 154 -13.21 7.41 -28.08
N GLU A 155 -14.43 7.12 -27.62
CA GLU A 155 -15.51 6.59 -28.45
C GLU A 155 -16.22 7.69 -29.26
N GLU A 156 -16.60 7.42 -30.52
CA GLU A 156 -17.36 8.39 -31.33
C GLU A 156 -18.87 8.16 -31.27
N GLY A 157 -19.28 6.89 -31.20
CA GLY A 157 -20.69 6.48 -31.26
C GLY A 157 -21.43 6.69 -29.94
N LEU A 158 -22.64 7.27 -30.01
CA LEU A 158 -23.47 7.52 -28.83
C LEU A 158 -23.73 6.26 -27.98
N ALA A 159 -23.95 5.11 -28.62
CA ALA A 159 -24.21 3.85 -27.93
C ALA A 159 -23.01 3.42 -27.07
N GLU A 160 -21.79 3.46 -27.62
CA GLU A 160 -20.58 3.10 -26.90
C GLU A 160 -20.26 4.11 -25.81
N VAL A 161 -20.38 5.42 -26.09
CA VAL A 161 -20.22 6.46 -25.08
C VAL A 161 -21.17 6.25 -23.90
N ARG A 162 -22.45 5.88 -24.16
CA ARG A 162 -23.42 5.57 -23.10
C ARG A 162 -23.07 4.30 -22.34
N ARG A 163 -22.61 3.24 -23.01
CA ARG A 163 -22.13 2.01 -22.36
C ARG A 163 -21.00 2.33 -21.37
N ARG A 164 -20.00 3.11 -21.81
CA ARG A 164 -18.88 3.54 -20.96
C ARG A 164 -19.32 4.46 -19.83
N ALA A 165 -20.23 5.41 -20.10
CA ALA A 165 -20.82 6.27 -19.07
C ALA A 165 -21.57 5.45 -18.00
N GLY A 166 -22.29 4.40 -18.40
CA GLY A 166 -22.93 3.47 -17.46
C GLY A 166 -21.93 2.76 -16.54
N GLY A 167 -20.79 2.30 -17.08
CA GLY A 167 -19.68 1.76 -16.29
C GLY A 167 -19.11 2.79 -15.31
N ALA A 168 -18.86 4.01 -15.79
CA ALA A 168 -18.34 5.08 -14.94
C ALA A 168 -19.31 5.45 -13.80
N ILE A 169 -20.62 5.49 -14.06
CA ILE A 169 -21.65 5.71 -13.03
C ILE A 169 -21.63 4.57 -12.01
N TYR A 170 -21.66 3.31 -12.47
CA TYR A 170 -21.63 2.13 -11.58
C TYR A 170 -20.45 2.16 -10.60
N TYR A 171 -19.25 2.40 -11.12
CA TYR A 171 -18.05 2.47 -10.28
C TYR A 171 -18.01 3.73 -9.41
N ALA A 172 -18.54 4.86 -9.87
CA ALA A 172 -18.68 6.07 -9.06
C ALA A 172 -19.61 5.86 -7.86
N GLU A 173 -20.74 5.18 -8.05
CA GLU A 173 -21.65 4.82 -6.96
C GLU A 173 -20.96 3.93 -5.92
N ASN A 174 -20.21 2.92 -6.38
CA ASN A 174 -19.47 2.03 -5.50
C ASN A 174 -18.38 2.77 -4.72
N ALA A 175 -17.61 3.61 -5.40
CA ALA A 175 -16.55 4.42 -4.81
C ALA A 175 -17.11 5.30 -3.69
N VAL A 176 -18.25 5.95 -3.92
CA VAL A 176 -18.93 6.78 -2.92
C VAL A 176 -19.44 5.94 -1.74
N ALA A 177 -19.99 4.75 -1.97
CA ALA A 177 -20.42 3.86 -0.89
C ALA A 177 -19.25 3.43 0.01
N LEU A 178 -18.13 3.02 -0.58
CA LEU A 178 -16.92 2.65 0.16
C LEU A 178 -16.32 3.86 0.90
N LEU A 179 -16.32 5.04 0.29
CA LEU A 179 -15.84 6.29 0.93
C LEU A 179 -16.62 6.60 2.22
N ASN A 180 -17.89 6.18 2.29
CA ASN A 180 -18.77 6.35 3.45
C ASN A 180 -18.79 5.14 4.39
N LYS A 181 -17.93 4.12 4.17
CA LYS A 181 -17.94 2.83 4.89
C LYS A 181 -19.34 2.25 5.03
N THR A 182 -20.03 2.16 3.90
CA THR A 182 -21.36 1.54 3.83
C THR A 182 -21.46 0.61 2.62
N TYR A 183 -22.58 -0.09 2.55
CA TYR A 183 -22.91 -1.01 1.48
C TYR A 183 -24.38 -0.82 1.08
N PHE A 184 -24.73 -1.27 -0.11
CA PHE A 184 -26.06 -1.11 -0.66
C PHE A 184 -27.04 -2.18 -0.15
N ARG A 185 -28.23 -1.75 0.26
CA ARG A 185 -29.29 -2.58 0.86
C ARG A 185 -30.58 -2.60 0.07
N LEU A 186 -30.88 -1.53 -0.67
CA LEU A 186 -32.19 -1.32 -1.29
C LEU A 186 -32.20 -1.64 -2.80
N GLY A 187 -31.16 -2.33 -3.28
CA GLY A 187 -31.00 -2.67 -4.69
C GLY A 187 -30.86 -1.44 -5.60
N VAL A 188 -30.87 -1.67 -6.91
CA VAL A 188 -30.65 -0.60 -7.91
C VAL A 188 -31.84 0.37 -7.98
N LYS A 189 -33.07 -0.10 -7.69
CA LYS A 189 -34.30 0.71 -7.79
C LYS A 189 -34.31 1.94 -6.89
N ARG A 190 -33.69 1.83 -5.71
CA ARG A 190 -33.67 2.88 -4.68
C ARG A 190 -32.25 3.39 -4.42
N ARG A 191 -31.36 3.22 -5.40
CA ARG A 191 -29.95 3.60 -5.34
C ARG A 191 -29.76 5.06 -4.93
N TYR A 192 -30.57 5.97 -5.47
CA TYR A 192 -30.48 7.40 -5.16
C TYR A 192 -30.86 7.73 -3.71
N GLU A 193 -31.74 6.97 -3.08
CA GLU A 193 -32.06 7.18 -1.67
C GLU A 193 -30.83 6.90 -0.80
N GLU A 194 -30.13 5.79 -1.09
CA GLU A 194 -28.91 5.42 -0.38
C GLU A 194 -27.78 6.43 -0.65
N LEU A 195 -27.55 6.83 -1.90
CA LEU A 195 -26.52 7.81 -2.25
C LEU A 195 -26.79 9.19 -1.65
N ASN A 196 -28.04 9.66 -1.66
CA ASN A 196 -28.37 10.97 -1.09
C ASN A 196 -28.16 11.03 0.43
N ALA A 197 -28.32 9.90 1.14
CA ALA A 197 -28.07 9.80 2.57
C ALA A 197 -26.57 9.82 2.94
N MET A 198 -25.67 9.57 1.98
CA MET A 198 -24.22 9.54 2.22
C MET A 198 -23.65 10.95 2.39
N LYS A 199 -22.65 11.09 3.28
CA LYS A 199 -22.07 12.38 3.66
C LYS A 199 -20.89 12.75 2.76
N LYS A 200 -19.97 11.80 2.54
CA LYS A 200 -18.77 11.99 1.71
C LYS A 200 -19.12 11.71 0.25
N LYS A 201 -19.64 12.72 -0.44
CA LYS A 201 -19.99 12.65 -1.86
C LYS A 201 -19.97 14.05 -2.48
N PRO A 202 -19.95 14.15 -3.82
CA PRO A 202 -20.27 15.41 -4.49
C PRO A 202 -21.66 15.93 -4.09
N GLU A 203 -21.80 17.26 -3.95
CA GLU A 203 -23.00 17.90 -3.38
C GLU A 203 -24.29 17.52 -4.13
N ASN A 204 -24.24 17.44 -5.46
CA ASN A 204 -25.36 17.06 -6.33
C ASN A 204 -25.08 15.78 -7.15
N LEU A 205 -24.54 14.74 -6.50
CA LEU A 205 -24.17 13.48 -7.18
C LEU A 205 -25.29 12.90 -8.06
N CYS A 206 -26.48 12.69 -7.52
CA CYS A 206 -27.59 12.10 -8.28
C CYS A 206 -28.05 13.01 -9.43
N GLY A 207 -28.07 14.33 -9.25
CA GLY A 207 -28.39 15.26 -10.33
C GLY A 207 -27.36 15.26 -11.46
N MET A 208 -26.08 15.03 -11.15
CA MET A 208 -25.04 14.84 -12.18
C MET A 208 -25.23 13.55 -12.96
N ILE A 209 -25.63 12.46 -12.30
CA ILE A 209 -25.95 11.18 -12.96
C ILE A 209 -27.15 11.37 -13.89
N GLU A 210 -28.26 11.96 -13.41
CA GLU A 210 -29.43 12.26 -14.23
C GLU A 210 -29.07 13.11 -15.45
N ALA A 211 -28.25 14.13 -15.25
CA ALA A 211 -27.80 14.98 -16.35
C ALA A 211 -27.11 14.17 -17.46
N ILE A 212 -26.32 13.15 -17.12
CA ILE A 212 -25.68 12.24 -18.09
C ILE A 212 -26.74 11.37 -18.79
N LEU A 213 -27.73 10.87 -18.07
CA LEU A 213 -28.79 10.00 -18.61
C LEU A 213 -29.73 10.75 -19.57
N GLU A 214 -30.01 12.02 -19.30
CA GLU A 214 -30.82 12.90 -20.16
C GLU A 214 -30.09 13.34 -21.44
N ALA A 215 -28.77 13.15 -21.52
CA ALA A 215 -27.97 13.65 -22.63
C ALA A 215 -28.27 12.89 -23.94
N GLU A 216 -28.63 13.65 -24.98
CA GLU A 216 -29.07 13.10 -26.27
C GLU A 216 -27.94 12.82 -27.27
N THR A 217 -26.74 13.38 -27.05
CA THR A 217 -25.62 13.28 -28.01
C THR A 217 -24.35 12.77 -27.34
N ALA A 218 -23.45 12.17 -28.11
CA ALA A 218 -22.19 11.65 -27.60
C ALA A 218 -21.37 12.77 -26.93
N GLY A 219 -21.33 13.95 -27.55
CA GLY A 219 -20.65 15.12 -26.99
C GLY A 219 -21.22 15.57 -25.65
N SER A 220 -22.54 15.64 -25.51
CA SER A 220 -23.16 16.07 -24.25
C SER A 220 -23.03 15.04 -23.13
N VAL A 221 -23.06 13.74 -23.44
CA VAL A 221 -22.74 12.68 -22.47
C VAL A 221 -21.31 12.86 -21.98
N LYS A 222 -20.33 13.04 -22.88
CA LYS A 222 -18.91 13.22 -22.51
C LYS A 222 -18.67 14.44 -21.65
N GLU A 223 -19.28 15.57 -21.99
CA GLU A 223 -19.16 16.82 -21.22
C GLU A 223 -19.67 16.65 -19.79
N ARG A 224 -20.86 16.06 -19.63
CA ARG A 224 -21.48 15.86 -18.31
C ARG A 224 -20.75 14.79 -17.50
N LEU A 225 -20.26 13.74 -18.16
CA LEU A 225 -19.42 12.74 -17.53
C LEU A 225 -18.08 13.34 -17.06
N THR A 226 -17.48 14.24 -17.84
CA THR A 226 -16.29 15.01 -17.42
C THR A 226 -16.56 15.79 -16.14
N TRP A 227 -17.74 16.42 -16.04
CA TRP A 227 -18.13 17.14 -14.83
C TRP A 227 -18.25 16.22 -13.61
N LEU A 228 -18.95 15.08 -13.76
CA LEU A 228 -19.06 14.09 -12.70
C LEU A 228 -17.68 13.62 -12.22
N MET A 229 -16.76 13.29 -13.13
CA MET A 229 -15.41 12.83 -12.78
C MET A 229 -14.58 13.90 -12.05
N LYS A 230 -14.72 15.17 -12.45
CA LYS A 230 -14.05 16.29 -11.76
C LYS A 230 -14.52 16.41 -10.31
N GLU A 231 -15.82 16.47 -10.10
CA GLU A 231 -16.42 16.62 -8.77
C GLU A 231 -16.14 15.41 -7.88
N LEU A 232 -16.19 14.20 -8.45
CA LEU A 232 -15.85 12.98 -7.74
C LEU A 232 -14.36 12.95 -7.33
N THR A 233 -13.45 13.29 -8.25
CA THR A 233 -12.02 13.35 -7.96
C THR A 233 -11.70 14.42 -6.90
N ALA A 234 -12.38 15.57 -6.93
CA ALA A 234 -12.24 16.59 -5.89
C ALA A 234 -12.71 16.09 -4.52
N CYS A 235 -13.84 15.38 -4.46
CA CYS A 235 -14.34 14.76 -3.24
C CYS A 235 -13.32 13.78 -2.62
N PHE A 236 -12.72 12.92 -3.45
CA PHE A 236 -11.69 11.98 -3.02
C PHE A 236 -10.40 12.66 -2.56
N ARG A 237 -9.98 13.73 -3.24
CA ARG A 237 -8.84 14.53 -2.80
C ARG A 237 -9.04 15.08 -1.39
N THR A 238 -10.22 15.64 -1.11
CA THR A 238 -10.57 16.13 0.23
C THR A 238 -10.55 15.01 1.26
N ALA A 239 -11.08 13.84 0.92
CA ALA A 239 -11.05 12.68 1.81
C ALA A 239 -9.62 12.21 2.10
N ARG A 240 -8.76 12.13 1.09
CA ARG A 240 -7.36 11.74 1.25
C ARG A 240 -6.58 12.77 2.08
N GLN A 241 -6.80 14.06 1.86
CA GLN A 241 -6.20 15.13 2.67
C GLN A 241 -6.57 15.02 4.16
N SER A 242 -7.78 14.55 4.49
CA SER A 242 -8.19 14.34 5.88
C SER A 242 -7.50 13.16 6.57
N LEU A 243 -6.81 12.30 5.81
CA LEU A 243 -6.07 11.14 6.30
C LEU A 243 -4.55 11.32 6.33
N GLN A 244 -4.01 12.32 5.62
CA GLN A 244 -2.56 12.47 5.52
C GLN A 244 -1.94 12.79 6.89
N PRO A 245 -0.88 12.06 7.29
CA PRO A 245 -0.12 12.39 8.49
C PRO A 245 0.56 13.75 8.33
N GLU A 246 0.94 14.37 9.46
CA GLU A 246 1.75 15.58 9.44
C GLU A 246 3.04 15.33 8.65
N LYS A 247 3.34 16.23 7.72
CA LYS A 247 4.55 16.16 6.90
C LYS A 247 5.77 16.44 7.78
N LYS A 248 6.92 15.87 7.45
CA LYS A 248 8.15 16.13 8.18
C LYS A 248 8.58 17.59 7.96
N PRO A 249 9.14 18.27 8.98
CA PRO A 249 9.68 19.61 8.78
C PRO A 249 10.84 19.57 7.77
N ALA A 250 10.98 20.61 6.96
CA ALA A 250 12.11 20.78 6.07
C ALA A 250 13.42 20.93 6.87
N CYS A 251 14.34 19.97 6.73
CA CYS A 251 15.67 20.01 7.34
C CYS A 251 16.74 19.40 6.42
N ALA A 252 18.00 19.45 6.87
CA ALA A 252 19.14 18.90 6.14
C ALA A 252 18.95 17.43 5.75
N ASP A 253 18.45 16.60 6.66
CA ASP A 253 18.29 15.16 6.42
C ASP A 253 17.21 14.85 5.37
N THR A 254 16.24 15.74 5.18
CA THR A 254 15.12 15.54 4.25
C THR A 254 15.35 16.18 2.88
N LEU A 255 16.12 17.27 2.80
CA LEU A 255 16.29 18.06 1.57
C LEU A 255 17.69 17.96 0.96
N SER A 256 18.71 17.48 1.69
CA SER A 256 20.10 17.46 1.21
C SER A 256 20.25 16.74 -0.13
N GLY A 257 20.87 17.44 -1.09
CA GLY A 257 21.15 16.94 -2.43
C GLY A 257 20.02 17.08 -3.45
N THR A 258 18.79 17.39 -3.02
CA THR A 258 17.62 17.46 -3.92
C THR A 258 17.73 18.59 -4.94
N TYR A 259 18.23 19.78 -4.57
CA TYR A 259 18.46 20.87 -5.51
C TYR A 259 19.53 20.52 -6.55
N GLU A 260 20.65 19.95 -6.11
CA GLU A 260 21.74 19.52 -6.98
C GLU A 260 21.29 18.41 -7.94
N GLU A 261 20.45 17.49 -7.46
CA GLU A 261 19.83 16.46 -8.27
C GLU A 261 18.88 17.05 -9.32
N MET A 262 18.00 17.99 -8.94
CA MET A 262 17.14 18.70 -9.89
C MET A 262 17.94 19.40 -10.99
N PHE A 263 19.03 20.07 -10.59
CA PHE A 263 19.92 20.76 -11.50
C PHE A 263 20.64 19.76 -12.44
N SER A 264 21.23 18.70 -11.89
CA SER A 264 21.92 17.65 -12.65
C SER A 264 21.01 16.95 -13.64
N ASN A 265 19.79 16.59 -13.21
CA ASN A 265 18.87 15.81 -14.01
C ASN A 265 18.27 16.64 -15.14
N TRP A 266 17.89 17.90 -14.93
CA TRP A 266 17.01 18.59 -15.88
C TRP A 266 17.50 19.95 -16.37
N HIS A 267 18.36 20.68 -15.65
CA HIS A 267 18.81 22.00 -16.10
C HIS A 267 19.53 21.95 -17.46
N GLY A 268 20.53 21.07 -17.60
CA GLY A 268 21.25 20.92 -18.88
C GLY A 268 20.35 20.46 -20.03
N LYS A 269 19.37 19.59 -19.74
CA LYS A 269 18.36 19.14 -20.71
C LYS A 269 17.46 20.29 -21.16
N MET A 270 17.09 21.16 -20.24
CA MET A 270 16.25 22.33 -20.53
C MET A 270 16.96 23.34 -21.43
N VAL A 271 18.24 23.62 -21.16
CA VAL A 271 19.08 24.48 -22.03
C VAL A 271 19.17 23.89 -23.44
N GLN A 272 19.51 22.60 -23.53
CA GLN A 272 19.60 21.90 -24.82
C GLN A 272 18.26 21.91 -25.57
N ALA A 273 17.14 21.73 -24.85
CA ALA A 273 15.81 21.78 -25.44
C ALA A 273 15.49 23.15 -26.04
N ALA A 274 15.83 24.24 -25.32
CA ALA A 274 15.65 25.60 -25.79
C ALA A 274 16.52 25.95 -27.01
N GLU A 275 17.76 25.48 -27.04
CA GLU A 275 18.69 25.68 -28.16
C GLU A 275 18.24 24.95 -29.43
N ASN A 276 17.76 23.71 -29.28
CA ASN A 276 17.41 22.84 -30.40
C ASN A 276 15.93 22.97 -30.83
N GLY A 277 15.11 23.71 -30.10
CA GLY A 277 13.67 23.78 -30.35
C GLY A 277 12.93 22.47 -29.98
N ASP A 278 13.49 21.66 -29.08
CA ASP A 278 12.94 20.36 -28.71
C ASP A 278 11.85 20.49 -27.63
N ARG A 279 10.60 20.61 -28.08
CA ARG A 279 9.44 20.73 -27.20
C ARG A 279 9.25 19.51 -26.30
N HIS A 280 9.55 18.32 -26.80
CA HIS A 280 9.37 17.09 -26.04
C HIS A 280 10.35 17.05 -24.87
N LEU A 281 11.64 17.31 -25.13
CA LEU A 281 12.66 17.34 -24.09
C LEU A 281 12.36 18.42 -23.04
N ALA A 282 11.93 19.61 -23.46
CA ALA A 282 11.53 20.68 -22.53
C ALA A 282 10.35 20.25 -21.66
N PHE A 283 9.27 19.75 -22.27
CA PHE A 283 8.07 19.36 -21.54
C PHE A 283 8.33 18.21 -20.55
N MET A 284 9.04 17.16 -20.99
CA MET A 284 9.37 16.03 -20.11
C MET A 284 10.33 16.43 -18.99
N SER A 285 11.22 17.39 -19.21
CA SER A 285 12.10 17.90 -18.14
C SER A 285 11.31 18.68 -17.06
N LEU A 286 10.27 19.43 -17.46
CA LEU A 286 9.36 20.09 -16.50
C LEU A 286 8.50 19.08 -15.75
N GLU A 287 7.97 18.07 -16.45
CA GLU A 287 7.17 17.00 -15.83
C GLU A 287 7.98 16.26 -14.77
N SER A 288 9.21 15.88 -15.08
CA SER A 288 10.03 15.13 -14.12
C SER A 288 10.43 15.98 -12.90
N LEU A 289 10.66 17.29 -13.10
CA LEU A 289 10.84 18.22 -11.98
C LEU A 289 9.54 18.34 -11.15
N ASN A 290 8.38 18.40 -11.80
CA ASN A 290 7.09 18.46 -11.12
C ASN A 290 6.84 17.24 -10.24
N GLU A 291 7.11 16.03 -10.76
CA GLU A 291 6.98 14.78 -10.00
C GLU A 291 7.94 14.76 -8.81
N MET A 292 9.21 15.14 -8.99
CA MET A 292 10.16 15.19 -7.87
C MET A 292 9.70 16.15 -6.77
N LEU A 293 9.20 17.33 -7.14
CA LEU A 293 8.67 18.30 -6.16
C LEU A 293 7.40 17.79 -5.48
N ALA A 294 6.54 17.05 -6.19
CA ALA A 294 5.37 16.41 -5.60
C ALA A 294 5.77 15.32 -4.60
N ASP A 295 6.76 14.49 -4.92
CA ASP A 295 7.28 13.43 -4.04
C ASP A 295 7.88 14.01 -2.75
N ILE A 296 8.74 15.03 -2.89
CA ILE A 296 9.30 15.73 -1.72
C ILE A 296 8.16 16.38 -0.93
N GLY A 297 7.22 17.04 -1.59
CA GLY A 297 6.06 17.67 -0.97
C GLY A 297 5.09 16.71 -0.31
N ASN A 298 5.07 15.43 -0.66
CA ASN A 298 4.26 14.41 0.01
C ASN A 298 4.85 14.01 1.36
N ALA A 299 6.18 14.06 1.51
CA ALA A 299 6.88 13.66 2.74
C ALA A 299 7.31 14.83 3.63
N VAL A 300 7.55 16.01 3.04
CA VAL A 300 8.21 17.16 3.66
C VAL A 300 7.38 18.43 3.49
N GLU A 301 7.36 19.27 4.52
CA GLU A 301 6.73 20.60 4.50
C GLU A 301 7.53 21.59 3.64
N ILE A 302 7.29 21.56 2.32
CA ILE A 302 7.79 22.56 1.37
C ILE A 302 6.66 23.40 0.78
N GLY A 303 7.00 24.51 0.13
CA GLY A 303 6.05 25.31 -0.64
C GLY A 303 5.41 24.56 -1.81
N THR A 304 4.38 25.15 -2.41
CA THR A 304 3.77 24.64 -3.64
C THR A 304 4.42 25.26 -4.88
N TYR A 305 4.75 24.42 -5.85
CA TYR A 305 5.42 24.82 -7.09
C TYR A 305 4.53 24.46 -8.29
N ASP A 306 4.30 25.43 -9.16
CA ASP A 306 3.52 25.28 -10.39
C ASP A 306 4.48 25.21 -11.59
N VAL A 307 5.16 24.07 -11.70
CA VAL A 307 6.28 23.88 -12.63
C VAL A 307 5.81 23.96 -14.09
N LEU A 308 4.71 23.27 -14.40
CA LEU A 308 4.19 23.13 -15.75
C LEU A 308 3.64 24.45 -16.32
N ARG A 309 3.34 25.44 -15.48
CA ARG A 309 2.94 26.79 -15.92
C ARG A 309 4.05 27.54 -16.67
N ALA A 310 5.31 27.14 -16.50
CA ALA A 310 6.43 27.70 -17.25
C ALA A 310 6.43 27.29 -18.73
N TYR A 311 5.72 26.23 -19.11
CA TYR A 311 5.77 25.69 -20.47
C TYR A 311 5.14 26.64 -21.49
N ASP A 312 5.95 27.10 -22.45
CA ASP A 312 5.51 27.88 -23.60
C ASP A 312 5.95 27.16 -24.89
N PRO A 313 5.04 26.47 -25.61
CA PRO A 313 5.40 25.68 -26.79
C PRO A 313 5.91 26.53 -27.97
N ASN A 314 5.73 27.85 -27.91
CA ASN A 314 6.19 28.79 -28.91
C ASN A 314 7.50 29.49 -28.51
N ASP A 315 7.90 29.40 -27.24
CA ASP A 315 9.10 30.03 -26.70
C ASP A 315 9.77 29.14 -25.65
N LEU A 316 10.63 28.23 -26.12
CA LEU A 316 11.36 27.33 -25.23
C LEU A 316 12.46 28.04 -24.44
N LYS A 317 12.91 29.23 -24.86
CA LYS A 317 13.84 30.03 -24.05
C LYS A 317 13.15 30.55 -22.80
N LYS A 318 11.94 31.10 -22.96
CA LYS A 318 11.09 31.49 -21.83
C LYS A 318 10.70 30.30 -20.96
N THR A 319 10.52 29.11 -21.56
CA THR A 319 10.33 27.87 -20.81
C THR A 319 11.53 27.55 -19.93
N ALA A 320 12.75 27.65 -20.47
CA ALA A 320 13.98 27.44 -19.72
C ALA A 320 14.17 28.47 -18.60
N GLU A 321 13.90 29.76 -18.86
CA GLU A 321 13.90 30.80 -17.83
C GLU A 321 12.87 30.49 -16.72
N GLY A 322 11.68 30.02 -17.09
CA GLY A 322 10.66 29.61 -16.13
C GLY A 322 11.09 28.42 -15.26
N PHE A 323 11.79 27.44 -15.85
CA PHE A 323 12.41 26.33 -15.11
C PHE A 323 13.45 26.84 -14.10
N ASP A 324 14.33 27.75 -14.50
CA ASP A 324 15.35 28.33 -13.62
C ASP A 324 14.70 29.09 -12.46
N ASN A 325 13.65 29.87 -12.72
CA ASN A 325 12.89 30.56 -11.68
C ASN A 325 12.27 29.59 -10.65
N VAL A 326 11.84 28.40 -11.07
CA VAL A 326 11.32 27.37 -10.15
C VAL A 326 12.45 26.82 -9.28
N LEU A 327 13.61 26.49 -9.85
CA LEU A 327 14.78 26.04 -9.09
C LEU A 327 15.26 27.10 -8.09
N GLU A 328 15.30 28.37 -8.50
CA GLU A 328 15.65 29.49 -7.64
C GLU A 328 14.66 29.64 -6.47
N ARG A 329 13.36 29.46 -6.71
CA ARG A 329 12.36 29.45 -5.64
C ARG A 329 12.54 28.24 -4.72
N TYR A 330 12.93 27.08 -5.24
CA TYR A 330 13.19 25.89 -4.43
C TYR A 330 14.41 26.05 -3.51
N LEU A 331 15.42 26.84 -3.89
CA LEU A 331 16.54 27.17 -3.00
C LEU A 331 16.11 27.82 -1.68
N SER A 332 14.97 28.52 -1.65
CA SER A 332 14.44 29.07 -0.40
C SER A 332 14.08 27.99 0.62
N GLU A 333 13.78 26.76 0.19
CA GLU A 333 13.54 25.63 1.09
C GLU A 333 14.85 25.13 1.71
N TYR A 334 15.96 25.16 0.97
CA TYR A 334 17.30 24.92 1.53
C TYR A 334 17.65 25.96 2.59
N GLU A 335 17.39 27.24 2.32
CA GLU A 335 17.67 28.32 3.27
C GLU A 335 16.86 28.16 4.56
N LYS A 336 15.56 27.82 4.48
CA LYS A 336 14.73 27.49 5.64
C LYS A 336 15.26 26.31 6.43
N ALA A 337 15.81 25.31 5.75
CA ALA A 337 16.45 24.14 6.36
C ALA A 337 17.86 24.41 6.91
N GLY A 338 18.36 25.65 6.85
CA GLY A 338 19.71 26.02 7.31
C GLY A 338 20.83 25.53 6.37
N MET A 339 20.49 25.21 5.13
CA MET A 339 21.39 24.67 4.13
C MET A 339 21.75 25.71 3.07
N LYS A 340 22.76 25.37 2.25
CA LYS A 340 23.09 26.08 1.02
C LYS A 340 23.39 25.04 -0.05
N ALA A 341 23.05 25.37 -1.31
CA ALA A 341 23.42 24.53 -2.42
C ALA A 341 24.94 24.41 -2.53
N GLU A 342 25.44 23.19 -2.74
CA GLU A 342 26.85 22.92 -2.94
C GLU A 342 27.29 23.46 -4.29
N ARG A 343 28.16 24.47 -4.27
CA ARG A 343 28.73 25.08 -5.47
C ARG A 343 30.25 25.11 -5.37
N TYR A 344 30.89 24.69 -6.45
CA TYR A 344 32.34 24.73 -6.62
C TYR A 344 32.66 25.60 -7.83
N ALA A 345 33.79 26.32 -7.80
CA ALA A 345 34.20 27.16 -8.92
C ALA A 345 34.52 26.33 -10.17
N ASP A 346 35.09 25.14 -9.97
CA ASP A 346 35.47 24.18 -11.01
C ASP A 346 35.61 22.76 -10.41
N ILE A 347 35.93 21.79 -11.27
CA ILE A 347 36.09 20.38 -10.89
C ILE A 347 37.30 20.16 -9.98
N ASP A 348 38.36 20.96 -10.10
CA ASP A 348 39.54 20.85 -9.24
C ASP A 348 39.23 21.32 -7.81
N ALA A 349 38.45 22.39 -7.66
CA ALA A 349 37.93 22.87 -6.38
C ALA A 349 36.99 21.84 -5.74
N PHE A 350 36.11 21.22 -6.54
CA PHE A 350 35.31 20.09 -6.08
C PHE A 350 36.19 18.93 -5.62
N ALA A 351 37.11 18.44 -6.46
CA ALA A 351 37.96 17.30 -6.14
C ALA A 351 38.80 17.55 -4.87
N THR A 352 39.35 18.76 -4.74
CA THR A 352 40.07 19.20 -3.54
C THR A 352 39.18 19.18 -2.31
N SER A 353 37.99 19.81 -2.38
CA SER A 353 37.01 19.80 -1.29
C SER A 353 36.55 18.39 -0.94
N TYR A 354 36.23 17.57 -1.93
CA TYR A 354 35.73 16.21 -1.78
C TYR A 354 36.76 15.31 -1.10
N LEU A 355 38.01 15.36 -1.55
CA LEU A 355 39.12 14.65 -0.93
C LEU A 355 39.46 15.20 0.46
N ASN A 356 39.20 16.50 0.71
CA ASN A 356 39.44 17.13 2.01
C ASN A 356 38.27 16.99 3.00
N LYS A 357 37.02 16.79 2.54
CA LYS A 357 35.86 16.46 3.38
C LYS A 357 36.08 15.13 4.12
N GLY A 358 36.93 14.26 3.59
CA GLY A 358 37.48 13.09 4.28
C GLY A 358 38.70 13.38 5.18
N LYS A 359 39.45 14.47 4.95
CA LYS A 359 40.62 14.87 5.76
C LYS A 359 40.27 15.73 6.98
N ALA A 360 39.17 16.47 6.95
CA ALA A 360 38.65 17.23 8.08
C ALA A 360 37.78 16.37 9.03
N LYS A 361 37.21 15.26 8.54
CA LYS A 361 36.63 14.18 9.37
C LYS A 361 37.65 13.09 9.80
N THR A 362 38.95 13.34 9.58
CA THR A 362 40.04 12.59 10.22
C THR A 362 40.59 13.29 11.46
N GLU A 363 39.76 14.01 12.20
CA GLU A 363 39.70 13.64 13.63
C GLU A 363 38.82 12.41 13.70
N LYS A 364 39.42 11.23 13.47
CA LYS A 364 38.78 9.95 13.77
C LYS A 364 38.32 10.06 15.23
N ALA A 365 37.01 10.03 15.48
CA ALA A 365 36.53 9.34 16.66
C ALA A 365 37.09 7.92 16.52
N VAL A 366 38.16 7.63 17.26
CA VAL A 366 38.76 6.30 17.27
C VAL A 366 37.80 5.45 18.07
N CYS A 367 36.71 4.99 17.43
CA CYS A 367 35.84 4.03 18.08
C CYS A 367 36.66 2.77 18.31
N ARG A 368 36.83 2.43 19.59
CA ARG A 368 37.52 1.23 20.02
C ARG A 368 36.56 0.06 19.83
N ILE A 369 36.98 -0.97 19.10
CA ILE A 369 36.25 -2.23 19.06
C ILE A 369 36.68 -3.06 20.26
N ARG A 370 35.72 -3.54 21.04
CA ARG A 370 35.96 -4.48 22.12
C ARG A 370 34.81 -5.47 22.24
N THR A 371 35.04 -6.55 22.98
CA THR A 371 33.94 -7.44 23.42
C THR A 371 33.06 -6.69 24.41
N ALA A 372 31.75 -6.84 24.26
CA ALA A 372 30.76 -6.29 25.16
C ALA A 372 30.87 -6.92 26.56
N VAL A 373 30.52 -6.15 27.57
CA VAL A 373 30.39 -6.57 28.96
C VAL A 373 28.93 -6.42 29.41
N PRO A 374 28.49 -7.06 30.51
CA PRO A 374 27.11 -6.97 30.97
C PRO A 374 26.59 -5.53 31.16
N GLU A 375 27.46 -4.58 31.49
CA GLU A 375 27.13 -3.16 31.64
C GLU A 375 26.73 -2.48 30.31
N ASP A 376 27.05 -3.07 29.15
CA ASP A 376 26.65 -2.54 27.84
C ASP A 376 25.21 -2.95 27.45
N ALA A 377 24.57 -3.86 28.21
CA ALA A 377 23.31 -4.51 27.83
C ALA A 377 22.19 -3.51 27.52
N ASP A 378 22.00 -2.49 28.36
CA ASP A 378 20.96 -1.46 28.15
C ASP A 378 21.21 -0.66 26.87
N ARG A 379 22.48 -0.39 26.55
CA ARG A 379 22.83 0.38 25.35
C ARG A 379 22.70 -0.45 24.08
N ILE A 380 23.03 -1.74 24.16
CA ILE A 380 22.81 -2.72 23.08
C ILE A 380 21.31 -2.87 22.82
N ASP A 381 20.47 -2.98 23.86
CA ASP A 381 19.00 -3.04 23.70
C ASP A 381 18.45 -1.77 23.03
N ALA A 382 18.97 -0.60 23.40
CA ALA A 382 18.60 0.66 22.76
C ALA A 382 18.97 0.70 21.27
N LEU A 383 20.17 0.23 20.89
CA LEU A 383 20.59 0.13 19.48
C LEU A 383 19.80 -0.92 18.70
N PHE A 384 19.39 -2.00 19.35
CA PHE A 384 18.52 -3.02 18.77
C PHE A 384 17.13 -2.46 18.48
N ARG A 385 16.54 -1.70 19.42
CA ARG A 385 15.28 -0.98 19.16
C ARG A 385 15.40 0.03 18.03
N GLU A 386 16.47 0.83 17.99
CA GLU A 386 16.73 1.77 16.87
C GLU A 386 16.76 1.04 15.52
N MET A 387 17.39 -0.15 15.48
CA MET A 387 17.42 -1.01 14.30
C MET A 387 16.02 -1.49 13.91
N LEU A 388 15.23 -2.01 14.85
CA LEU A 388 13.87 -2.48 14.58
C LEU A 388 12.94 -1.34 14.12
N GLN A 389 13.04 -0.16 14.73
CA GLN A 389 12.29 1.03 14.31
C GLN A 389 12.61 1.42 12.87
N THR A 390 13.89 1.29 12.49
CA THR A 390 14.35 1.55 11.12
C THR A 390 13.80 0.50 10.13
N ILE A 391 13.81 -0.79 10.51
CA ILE A 391 13.37 -1.90 9.64
C ILE A 391 11.84 -1.93 9.47
N TYR A 392 11.09 -1.75 10.56
CA TYR A 392 9.63 -1.86 10.56
C TYR A 392 8.90 -0.52 10.39
N HIS A 393 9.63 0.60 10.31
CA HIS A 393 9.08 1.95 10.17
C HIS A 393 7.99 2.27 11.21
N THR A 394 8.19 1.84 12.45
CA THR A 394 7.25 2.04 13.58
C THR A 394 8.02 2.32 14.87
N ASP A 395 7.45 3.14 15.75
CA ASP A 395 7.98 3.38 17.09
C ASP A 395 7.59 2.28 18.09
N ASP A 396 6.59 1.46 17.77
CA ASP A 396 6.11 0.35 18.61
C ASP A 396 6.97 -0.91 18.42
N VAL A 397 8.18 -0.89 18.95
CA VAL A 397 9.10 -2.04 18.94
C VAL A 397 9.46 -2.48 20.35
N LYS A 398 9.59 -3.79 20.52
CA LYS A 398 10.09 -4.39 21.76
C LYS A 398 11.57 -4.70 21.57
N GLY A 399 12.37 -4.38 22.60
CA GLY A 399 13.75 -4.81 22.67
C GLY A 399 13.87 -6.31 22.95
N TYR A 400 15.03 -6.75 23.37
CA TYR A 400 15.26 -8.14 23.72
C TYR A 400 14.35 -8.61 24.85
N GLU A 401 13.97 -9.88 24.81
CA GLU A 401 13.31 -10.53 25.94
C GLU A 401 14.25 -10.59 27.15
N ALA A 402 13.68 -10.51 28.36
CA ALA A 402 14.46 -10.54 29.59
C ALA A 402 15.31 -11.83 29.67
N GLY A 403 16.62 -11.66 29.83
CA GLY A 403 17.59 -12.76 29.91
C GLY A 403 18.16 -13.26 28.58
N TYR A 404 17.71 -12.73 27.43
CA TYR A 404 18.26 -13.12 26.12
C TYR A 404 19.78 -12.86 26.03
N LEU A 405 20.21 -11.68 26.48
CA LEU A 405 21.61 -11.26 26.45
C LEU A 405 22.50 -12.06 27.42
N ASP A 406 21.94 -12.73 28.43
CA ASP A 406 22.71 -13.49 29.42
C ASP A 406 23.53 -14.61 28.79
N SER A 407 23.07 -15.13 27.65
CA SER A 407 23.77 -16.15 26.86
C SER A 407 25.13 -15.69 26.31
N PHE A 408 25.37 -14.38 26.23
CA PHE A 408 26.64 -13.79 25.77
C PHE A 408 27.61 -13.48 26.91
N TRP A 409 27.17 -13.57 28.18
CA TRP A 409 27.98 -13.25 29.37
C TRP A 409 28.55 -14.47 30.08
N ASN A 410 28.18 -15.67 29.64
CA ASN A 410 28.49 -16.94 30.32
C ASN A 410 29.91 -17.47 30.09
N GLY A 411 30.77 -16.74 29.36
CA GLY A 411 32.14 -17.15 29.03
C GLY A 411 32.24 -18.25 27.97
N GLY A 412 31.14 -18.55 27.26
CA GLY A 412 31.11 -19.45 26.10
C GLY A 412 31.70 -18.85 24.83
N GLU A 413 31.42 -19.49 23.69
CA GLU A 413 31.91 -19.05 22.38
C GLU A 413 31.07 -17.90 21.78
N ASN A 414 29.86 -17.64 22.30
CA ASN A 414 29.02 -16.53 21.88
C ASN A 414 29.60 -15.21 22.38
N ARG A 415 29.62 -14.18 21.54
CA ARG A 415 30.15 -12.85 21.87
C ARG A 415 29.33 -11.76 21.22
N ILE A 416 29.33 -10.58 21.83
CA ILE A 416 28.91 -9.34 21.17
C ILE A 416 30.14 -8.45 21.04
N TYR A 417 30.38 -7.92 19.85
CA TYR A 417 31.36 -6.86 19.64
C TYR A 417 30.66 -5.52 19.68
N VAL A 418 31.23 -4.56 20.41
CA VAL A 418 30.75 -3.17 20.44
C VAL A 418 31.81 -2.24 19.87
N ALA A 419 31.34 -1.19 19.21
CA ALA A 419 32.17 -0.03 18.90
C ALA A 419 31.83 1.08 19.88
N GLU A 420 32.78 1.39 20.77
CA GLU A 420 32.62 2.43 21.78
C GLU A 420 33.41 3.67 21.40
N ASP A 421 32.82 4.82 21.68
CA ASP A 421 33.49 6.11 21.80
C ASP A 421 33.35 6.55 23.27
N ASP A 422 32.59 7.61 23.56
CA ASP A 422 32.10 7.92 24.92
C ASP A 422 31.00 6.95 25.41
N GLU A 423 30.28 6.33 24.47
CA GLU A 423 29.27 5.30 24.72
C GLU A 423 29.26 4.30 23.56
N VAL A 424 28.56 3.17 23.72
CA VAL A 424 28.41 2.18 22.66
C VAL A 424 27.55 2.75 21.52
N ARG A 425 28.13 2.82 20.31
CA ARG A 425 27.49 3.39 19.10
C ARG A 425 27.09 2.35 18.07
N ALA A 426 27.63 1.16 18.18
CA ALA A 426 27.34 0.04 17.30
C ALA A 426 27.59 -1.28 18.03
N PHE A 427 26.90 -2.34 17.59
CA PHE A 427 27.15 -3.68 18.07
C PHE A 427 26.95 -4.73 16.97
N LEU A 428 27.57 -5.89 17.15
CA LEU A 428 27.43 -7.09 16.32
C LEU A 428 27.36 -8.32 17.24
N SER A 429 26.24 -9.04 17.22
CA SER A 429 26.11 -10.31 17.93
C SER A 429 26.65 -11.47 17.10
N VAL A 430 27.40 -12.36 17.75
CA VAL A 430 28.11 -13.48 17.15
C VAL A 430 27.78 -14.74 17.94
N GLN A 431 27.15 -15.70 17.29
CA GLN A 431 26.79 -16.98 17.90
C GLN A 431 27.56 -18.12 17.24
N ALA A 432 28.19 -18.98 18.04
CA ALA A 432 28.98 -20.09 17.53
C ALA A 432 28.17 -21.39 17.51
N TYR A 433 28.17 -22.05 16.35
CA TYR A 433 27.57 -23.36 16.15
C TYR A 433 28.67 -24.35 15.78
N ARG A 434 28.67 -25.54 16.40
CA ARG A 434 29.70 -26.59 16.19
C ARG A 434 29.14 -27.85 15.50
N GLU A 435 27.85 -28.13 15.66
CA GLU A 435 27.20 -29.32 15.08
C GLU A 435 25.88 -28.92 14.38
N PRO A 436 25.54 -29.53 13.23
CA PRO A 436 26.27 -30.58 12.50
C PRO A 436 27.44 -30.07 11.64
N GLN A 437 27.53 -28.77 11.38
CA GLN A 437 28.66 -28.10 10.72
C GLN A 437 29.04 -26.86 11.52
N ALA A 438 30.32 -26.54 11.59
CA ALA A 438 30.80 -25.42 12.37
C ALA A 438 30.69 -24.09 11.59
N TYR A 439 29.98 -23.10 12.15
CA TYR A 439 29.86 -21.75 11.58
C TYR A 439 29.59 -20.73 12.68
N LEU A 440 29.94 -19.46 12.41
CA LEU A 440 29.44 -18.33 13.18
C LEU A 440 28.18 -17.79 12.52
N TYR A 441 27.14 -17.57 13.30
CA TYR A 441 25.95 -16.84 12.88
C TYR A 441 26.03 -15.41 13.38
N LEU A 442 25.94 -14.45 12.47
CA LEU A 442 25.79 -13.04 12.80
C LEU A 442 24.31 -12.70 12.73
N ASP A 443 23.73 -12.39 13.89
CA ASP A 443 22.28 -12.23 14.02
C ASP A 443 21.90 -10.75 14.01
N ASP A 444 22.31 -10.03 15.05
CA ASP A 444 21.93 -8.64 15.29
C ASP A 444 23.12 -7.72 15.02
N PHE A 445 22.95 -6.83 14.04
CA PHE A 445 23.99 -5.89 13.64
C PHE A 445 23.42 -4.50 13.42
N SER A 446 23.88 -3.55 14.24
CA SER A 446 23.39 -2.17 14.19
C SER A 446 24.53 -1.17 14.36
N VAL A 447 24.47 -0.10 13.57
CA VAL A 447 25.28 1.11 13.71
C VAL A 447 24.31 2.28 13.77
N THR A 448 24.40 3.08 14.83
CA THR A 448 23.52 4.26 14.98
C THR A 448 23.68 5.23 13.81
N ALA A 449 22.59 5.87 13.41
CA ALA A 449 22.52 6.65 12.16
C ALA A 449 23.67 7.65 11.97
N ALA A 450 24.02 8.40 13.03
CA ALA A 450 25.08 9.42 12.97
C ALA A 450 26.49 8.88 12.69
N TYR A 451 26.72 7.58 12.91
CA TYR A 451 28.02 6.93 12.75
C TYR A 451 28.07 5.98 11.54
N ARG A 452 27.00 5.90 10.74
CA ARG A 452 27.00 5.13 9.48
C ARG A 452 27.98 5.74 8.46
N GLY A 453 28.52 4.91 7.57
CA GLY A 453 29.51 5.35 6.57
C GLY A 453 30.91 5.69 7.14
N SER A 454 31.15 5.51 8.44
CA SER A 454 32.45 5.77 9.10
C SER A 454 33.44 4.58 9.08
N GLY A 455 33.02 3.44 8.52
CA GLY A 455 33.80 2.20 8.51
C GLY A 455 33.71 1.36 9.80
N ILE A 456 32.91 1.76 10.79
CA ILE A 456 32.69 0.98 12.03
C ILE A 456 32.14 -0.42 11.72
N GLY A 457 31.13 -0.51 10.86
CA GLY A 457 30.54 -1.80 10.47
C GLY A 457 31.57 -2.78 9.90
N THR A 458 32.44 -2.30 9.00
CA THR A 458 33.55 -3.09 8.45
C THR A 458 34.48 -3.61 9.53
N LYS A 459 34.83 -2.80 10.55
CA LYS A 459 35.69 -3.23 11.65
C LYS A 459 35.03 -4.28 12.55
N LEU A 460 33.72 -4.17 12.80
CA LEU A 460 32.96 -5.17 13.55
C LEU A 460 32.95 -6.51 12.82
N MET A 461 32.66 -6.49 11.50
CA MET A 461 32.70 -7.69 10.66
C MET A 461 34.09 -8.32 10.64
N GLN A 462 35.16 -7.52 10.49
CA GLN A 462 36.54 -8.00 10.57
C GLN A 462 36.88 -8.61 11.93
N SER A 463 36.28 -8.11 13.02
CA SER A 463 36.46 -8.67 14.36
C SER A 463 35.80 -10.05 14.49
N ALA A 464 34.61 -10.22 13.92
CA ALA A 464 33.95 -11.53 13.84
C ALA A 464 34.73 -12.51 12.95
N GLU A 465 35.27 -12.06 11.81
CA GLU A 465 36.14 -12.87 10.95
C GLU A 465 37.45 -13.28 11.63
N ALA A 466 38.08 -12.36 12.37
CA ALA A 466 39.26 -12.67 13.16
C ALA A 466 38.93 -13.69 14.27
N TYR A 467 37.77 -13.54 14.90
CA TYR A 467 37.32 -14.46 15.94
C TYR A 467 37.03 -15.86 15.38
N ALA A 468 36.39 -15.97 14.20
CA ALA A 468 36.19 -17.24 13.52
C ALA A 468 37.51 -18.00 13.32
N ARG A 469 38.59 -17.28 12.92
CA ARG A 469 39.94 -17.86 12.81
C ARG A 469 40.50 -18.27 14.18
N GLU A 470 40.33 -17.43 15.20
CA GLU A 470 40.81 -17.69 16.57
C GLU A 470 40.25 -19.01 17.13
N ILE A 471 38.97 -19.30 16.88
CA ILE A 471 38.28 -20.48 17.43
C ILE A 471 38.17 -21.65 16.42
N GLY A 472 38.80 -21.55 15.26
CA GLY A 472 38.86 -22.62 14.27
C GLY A 472 37.51 -22.90 13.58
N ILE A 473 36.67 -21.88 13.37
CA ILE A 473 35.39 -22.00 12.66
C ILE A 473 35.55 -21.55 11.19
N PRO A 474 35.25 -22.42 10.21
CA PRO A 474 35.59 -22.20 8.81
C PRO A 474 34.61 -21.31 8.03
N ALA A 475 33.49 -20.90 8.62
CA ALA A 475 32.46 -20.15 7.90
C ALA A 475 31.73 -19.16 8.81
N ILE A 476 31.29 -18.05 8.20
CA ILE A 476 30.36 -17.10 8.80
C ILE A 476 29.12 -17.01 7.92
N VAL A 477 27.94 -17.02 8.54
CA VAL A 477 26.66 -16.89 7.87
C VAL A 477 25.78 -15.83 8.55
N LEU A 478 24.94 -15.16 7.76
CA LEU A 478 24.03 -14.11 8.23
C LEU A 478 22.83 -13.98 7.30
N HIS A 479 21.70 -13.49 7.81
CA HIS A 479 20.55 -13.16 6.96
C HIS A 479 20.52 -11.68 6.59
N VAL A 480 20.00 -11.41 5.39
CA VAL A 480 19.66 -10.06 4.94
C VAL A 480 18.30 -10.06 4.25
N GLU A 481 17.42 -9.12 4.60
CA GLU A 481 16.13 -8.92 3.94
C GLU A 481 16.33 -8.51 2.48
N LYS A 482 15.52 -9.06 1.56
CA LYS A 482 15.65 -8.78 0.11
C LYS A 482 15.42 -7.31 -0.24
N ASN A 483 14.63 -6.60 0.55
CA ASN A 483 14.37 -5.17 0.38
C ASN A 483 15.49 -4.28 0.95
N ASN A 484 16.48 -4.84 1.67
CA ASN A 484 17.59 -4.09 2.26
C ASN A 484 18.82 -4.11 1.34
N GLU A 485 18.67 -3.49 0.15
CA GLU A 485 19.73 -3.44 -0.87
C GLU A 485 21.04 -2.84 -0.36
N SER A 486 20.97 -1.87 0.56
CA SER A 486 22.15 -1.23 1.14
C SER A 486 22.98 -2.21 1.98
N ALA A 487 22.32 -2.99 2.85
CA ALA A 487 23.00 -4.02 3.64
C ALA A 487 23.54 -5.14 2.75
N PHE A 488 22.77 -5.56 1.73
CA PHE A 488 23.21 -6.57 0.78
C PHE A 488 24.52 -6.15 0.08
N ARG A 489 24.59 -4.94 -0.48
CA ARG A 489 25.81 -4.40 -1.12
C ARG A 489 26.98 -4.26 -0.15
N PHE A 490 26.70 -3.92 1.12
CA PHE A 490 27.71 -3.86 2.17
C PHE A 490 28.36 -5.22 2.43
N TYR A 491 27.55 -6.29 2.60
CA TYR A 491 28.07 -7.64 2.82
C TYR A 491 28.75 -8.22 1.58
N GLU A 492 28.19 -7.98 0.40
CA GLU A 492 28.80 -8.36 -0.89
C GLU A 492 30.19 -7.73 -1.05
N GLY A 493 30.33 -6.44 -0.72
CA GLY A 493 31.62 -5.74 -0.72
C GLY A 493 32.64 -6.30 0.27
N LEU A 494 32.20 -7.03 1.30
CA LEU A 494 33.07 -7.76 2.24
C LEU A 494 33.35 -9.20 1.81
N GLY A 495 32.82 -9.64 0.68
CA GLY A 495 33.03 -10.98 0.12
C GLY A 495 32.05 -12.05 0.63
N TYR A 496 30.92 -11.66 1.21
CA TYR A 496 29.81 -12.58 1.49
C TYR A 496 29.00 -12.82 0.22
N THR A 497 28.58 -14.06 0.00
CA THR A 497 27.81 -14.47 -1.19
C THR A 497 26.52 -15.18 -0.77
N ILE A 498 25.52 -15.17 -1.65
CA ILE A 498 24.25 -15.86 -1.40
C ILE A 498 24.49 -17.37 -1.31
N PHE A 499 24.21 -17.94 -0.15
CA PHE A 499 24.25 -19.39 0.09
C PHE A 499 22.88 -20.03 -0.13
N ARG A 500 21.81 -19.36 0.31
CA ARG A 500 20.42 -19.85 0.19
C ARG A 500 19.42 -18.70 0.09
N ASP A 501 18.36 -18.90 -0.67
CA ASP A 501 17.19 -18.01 -0.74
C ASP A 501 16.07 -18.58 0.14
N ASP A 502 15.71 -17.85 1.20
CA ASP A 502 14.73 -18.25 2.21
C ASP A 502 13.43 -17.44 2.11
N GLY A 503 13.03 -17.07 0.88
CA GLY A 503 11.77 -16.36 0.61
C GLY A 503 11.95 -14.86 0.68
N ASP A 504 11.74 -14.26 1.85
CA ASP A 504 11.85 -12.79 2.03
C ASP A 504 13.28 -12.33 2.35
N ARG A 505 14.19 -13.28 2.64
CA ARG A 505 15.59 -13.05 3.03
C ARG A 505 16.56 -13.90 2.21
N TYR A 506 17.78 -13.42 2.06
CA TYR A 506 18.93 -14.22 1.65
C TYR A 506 19.74 -14.64 2.87
N LEU A 507 20.13 -15.91 2.94
CA LEU A 507 21.20 -16.40 3.80
C LEU A 507 22.53 -16.21 3.05
N LEU A 508 23.37 -15.31 3.54
CA LEU A 508 24.70 -15.07 3.02
C LEU A 508 25.73 -15.91 3.76
N SER A 509 26.79 -16.32 3.08
CA SER A 509 27.92 -17.03 3.66
C SER A 509 29.26 -16.48 3.20
N LYS A 510 30.28 -16.64 4.03
CA LYS A 510 31.67 -16.40 3.68
C LYS A 510 32.54 -17.48 4.32
N GLU A 511 33.38 -18.12 3.49
CA GLU A 511 34.41 -19.03 3.98
C GLU A 511 35.55 -18.23 4.63
N ILE A 512 36.02 -18.71 5.77
CA ILE A 512 37.11 -18.11 6.53
C ILE A 512 38.33 -19.02 6.42
N ASP A 513 39.35 -18.52 5.71
CA ASP A 513 40.64 -19.17 5.64
C ASP A 513 41.25 -19.31 7.05
N GLN A 514 41.69 -20.52 7.36
CA GLN A 514 42.28 -20.92 8.64
C GLN A 514 43.82 -20.94 8.59
N ASN A 515 44.43 -20.58 7.45
CA ASN A 515 45.87 -20.56 7.24
C ASN A 515 46.60 -19.36 7.87
#